data_AF-A0A101HPD3-F1
#
_entry.id   AF-A0A101HPD3-F1
#
_cell.length_a   1.000
_cell.length_b   1.000
_cell.length_c   1.000
_cell.angle_alpha   90.00
_cell.angle_beta   90.00
_cell.angle_gamma   90.00
#
_symmetry.space_group_name_H-M   'P 1'
#
loop_
_entity.id
_entity.type
_entity.pdbx_description
1 polymer ?
#
loop_
_entity_poly.entity_id
_entity_poly.type
_entity_poly.pdbx_seq_one_letter_code
_entity_poly.pdbx_strand_id
1 'polypeptide(L)'
;MDNFNYYVAGRRAYFFGGIDGNAENRGWHLKGKMAGFWLDNYRLFSSYSLTLNGKRVSPTGFQNKVSERVVHYPGADLRILAHPESPLITIRIESSAEIEFSLRKELDLVWLEDKPSGNISLKVENRGRDTIVWRECEGMSSFVKVNGEAAVEGDWLKISKKGDLETVIALGRPGKEDYERYHLEREEYNRRYLPPFQDSIPFWARAGALELFFERDAGCGFVAGLGEFPWWFGIDGVYTCLGLLETPMLELVGKTIDNLAKFGNGLAPHEVTTAGRIYAYGRMNEIIAFAYLALKYAIKTSKVEYLELVDNALSHVSGYLSRKPYPQGEGIVEVPMAGEIALLDCACWLYSMLKELRDSSMMKDLKNSQFAAGLLERYDREFLKDWYGKDGFFYDALSPKRGYFEGHFIQIYPLSMGLIQREAGERLLAKMEKIGYFKEPGLIHSLPLKTFEAGDYGEGDKNDIVWSLPTLLAIEAGIRYGRPDLSEKFIASLENSLKREMYGALPEILPAGGCTIQAWNAYAIPLIEHMNSPSPAC
;
A
#
# COMPACT_ATOMS: atom_id res chain seq x y z
N MET A 1 25.62 10.92 4.06
CA MET A 1 24.17 10.70 3.96
C MET A 1 24.00 9.22 3.74
N ASP A 2 23.20 8.56 4.57
CA ASP A 2 22.95 7.13 4.40
C ASP A 2 22.18 6.91 3.10
N ASN A 3 22.52 5.86 2.36
CA ASN A 3 21.85 5.53 1.11
C ASN A 3 20.52 4.85 1.42
N PHE A 4 19.43 5.61 1.43
CA PHE A 4 18.07 5.10 1.59
C PHE A 4 17.36 4.98 0.23
N ASN A 5 16.23 4.27 0.24
CA ASN A 5 15.37 4.15 -0.94
C ASN A 5 14.41 5.33 -1.05
N TYR A 6 14.21 5.83 -2.27
CA TYR A 6 13.18 6.78 -2.57
C TYR A 6 12.34 6.31 -3.75
N TYR A 7 11.17 6.91 -3.90
CA TYR A 7 10.29 6.64 -5.02
C TYR A 7 9.70 7.93 -5.60
N VAL A 8 9.21 7.80 -6.82
CA VAL A 8 8.35 8.77 -7.48
C VAL A 8 7.30 8.00 -8.25
N ALA A 9 6.03 8.36 -8.11
CA ALA A 9 4.94 7.58 -8.70
C ALA A 9 3.76 8.43 -9.17
N GLY A 10 3.17 7.98 -10.26
CA GLY A 10 1.88 8.38 -10.80
C GLY A 10 1.11 7.14 -11.24
N ARG A 11 -0.08 7.32 -11.80
CA ARG A 11 -0.98 6.18 -12.07
C ARG A 11 -0.37 5.10 -12.95
N ARG A 12 0.45 5.51 -13.91
CA ARG A 12 0.98 4.64 -14.98
C ARG A 12 2.50 4.57 -15.03
N ALA A 13 3.19 5.20 -14.08
CA ALA A 13 4.64 5.16 -14.03
C ALA A 13 5.17 5.36 -12.62
N TYR A 14 6.25 4.68 -12.29
CA TYR A 14 6.98 4.93 -11.06
C TYR A 14 8.48 4.66 -11.25
N PHE A 15 9.29 5.34 -10.43
CA PHE A 15 10.65 4.91 -10.16
C PHE A 15 10.77 4.57 -8.67
N PHE A 16 11.52 3.51 -8.37
CA PHE A 16 11.91 3.12 -7.03
C PHE A 16 13.38 2.72 -7.05
N GLY A 17 14.18 3.18 -6.08
CA GLY A 17 15.61 2.89 -6.01
C GLY A 17 16.34 3.68 -4.92
N GLY A 18 17.65 3.47 -4.79
CA GLY A 18 18.49 4.24 -3.89
C GLY A 18 18.63 5.69 -4.34
N ILE A 19 18.85 6.62 -3.42
CA ILE A 19 19.08 8.05 -3.73
C ILE A 19 20.26 8.27 -4.67
N ASP A 20 21.23 7.35 -4.66
CA ASP A 20 22.39 7.31 -5.57
C ASP A 20 22.06 6.86 -7.00
N GLY A 21 20.80 6.56 -7.28
CA GLY A 21 20.30 6.06 -8.55
C GLY A 21 20.47 4.57 -8.76
N ASN A 22 21.03 3.84 -7.78
CA ASN A 22 21.16 2.39 -7.85
C ASN A 22 19.85 1.70 -7.47
N ALA A 23 19.30 0.92 -8.39
CA ALA A 23 18.07 0.15 -8.22
C ALA A 23 18.27 -1.35 -8.53
N GLU A 24 19.50 -1.84 -8.56
CA GLU A 24 19.77 -3.27 -8.71
C GLU A 24 19.72 -4.02 -7.37
N ASN A 25 19.46 -5.33 -7.44
CA ASN A 25 19.46 -6.25 -6.29
C ASN A 25 18.42 -5.90 -5.22
N ARG A 26 17.30 -5.30 -5.63
CA ARG A 26 16.14 -5.00 -4.78
C ARG A 26 14.92 -5.76 -5.25
N GLY A 27 14.09 -6.23 -4.32
CA GLY A 27 12.94 -7.07 -4.67
C GLY A 27 13.20 -8.56 -4.51
N TRP A 28 12.21 -9.29 -3.99
CA TRP A 28 12.23 -10.76 -3.97
C TRP A 28 11.27 -11.41 -4.98
N HIS A 29 10.14 -10.76 -5.32
CA HIS A 29 9.18 -11.32 -6.31
C HIS A 29 9.75 -11.40 -7.73
N LEU A 30 10.32 -10.29 -8.21
CA LEU A 30 11.29 -10.30 -9.31
C LEU A 30 12.66 -10.13 -8.67
N LYS A 31 13.32 -11.25 -8.34
CA LYS A 31 14.56 -11.27 -7.57
C LYS A 31 15.58 -10.27 -8.12
N GLY A 32 15.87 -9.24 -7.31
CA GLY A 32 16.83 -8.18 -7.62
C GLY A 32 16.38 -7.16 -8.67
N LYS A 33 15.12 -7.20 -9.09
CA LYS A 33 14.59 -6.51 -10.26
C LYS A 33 13.30 -5.73 -10.03
N MET A 34 12.83 -5.59 -8.78
CA MET A 34 11.61 -4.83 -8.47
C MET A 34 11.82 -3.31 -8.56
N ALA A 35 13.04 -2.82 -8.37
CA ALA A 35 13.39 -1.41 -8.47
C ALA A 35 13.79 -1.00 -9.91
N GLY A 36 13.66 0.28 -10.24
CA GLY A 36 13.93 0.85 -11.57
C GLY A 36 12.82 1.76 -12.07
N PHE A 37 12.88 2.15 -13.35
CA PHE A 37 11.89 2.96 -14.04
C PHE A 37 10.82 2.07 -14.67
N TRP A 38 9.67 2.02 -14.01
CA TRP A 38 8.50 1.28 -14.42
C TRP A 38 7.49 2.19 -15.09
N LEU A 39 7.03 1.78 -16.26
CA LEU A 39 5.98 2.44 -17.02
C LEU A 39 5.00 1.35 -17.45
N ASP A 40 3.73 1.53 -17.13
CA ASP A 40 2.72 0.48 -17.11
C ASP A 40 3.26 -0.82 -16.47
N ASN A 41 3.39 -1.89 -17.27
CA ASN A 41 3.83 -3.21 -16.84
C ASN A 41 5.30 -3.49 -17.21
N TYR A 42 6.06 -2.46 -17.61
CA TYR A 42 7.40 -2.59 -18.17
C TYR A 42 8.42 -1.82 -17.34
N ARG A 43 9.49 -2.50 -16.93
CA ARG A 43 10.70 -1.87 -16.42
C ARG A 43 11.59 -1.53 -17.61
N LEU A 44 11.80 -0.25 -17.89
CA LEU A 44 12.56 0.20 -19.06
C LEU A 44 14.05 0.42 -18.76
N PHE A 45 14.33 0.90 -17.55
CA PHE A 45 15.69 1.18 -17.08
C PHE A 45 15.83 0.74 -15.63
N SER A 46 16.94 0.10 -15.28
CA SER A 46 17.15 -0.43 -13.92
C SER A 46 17.85 0.52 -12.97
N SER A 47 18.62 1.49 -13.46
CA SER A 47 19.37 2.44 -12.61
C SER A 47 19.74 3.69 -13.38
N TYR A 48 20.12 4.74 -12.67
CA TYR A 48 20.69 5.95 -13.26
C TYR A 48 21.99 6.38 -12.57
N SER A 49 22.78 7.21 -13.24
CA SER A 49 23.91 7.91 -12.63
C SER A 49 24.14 9.28 -13.24
N LEU A 50 24.71 10.19 -12.46
CA LEU A 50 25.05 11.54 -12.90
C LEU A 50 26.56 11.75 -12.94
N THR A 51 27.02 12.33 -14.04
CA THR A 51 28.40 12.76 -14.28
C THR A 51 28.38 14.25 -14.60
N LEU A 52 29.24 15.03 -13.94
CA LEU A 52 29.42 16.46 -14.19
C LEU A 52 30.87 16.74 -14.57
N ASN A 53 31.10 17.43 -15.70
CA ASN A 53 32.42 17.72 -16.25
C ASN A 53 33.33 16.46 -16.32
N GLY A 54 32.76 15.35 -16.77
CA GLY A 54 33.46 14.06 -16.91
C GLY A 54 33.74 13.31 -15.59
N LYS A 55 33.21 13.77 -14.44
CA LYS A 55 33.35 13.07 -13.15
C LYS A 55 32.00 12.62 -12.62
N ARG A 56 31.89 11.33 -12.28
CA ARG A 56 30.71 10.80 -11.59
C ARG A 56 30.53 11.49 -10.24
N VAL A 57 29.33 11.97 -9.96
CA VAL A 57 28.97 12.63 -8.71
C VAL A 57 28.01 11.77 -7.90
N SER A 58 28.01 11.97 -6.58
CA SER A 58 27.10 11.32 -5.65
C SER A 58 26.15 12.33 -5.02
N PRO A 59 24.95 11.92 -4.61
CA PRO A 59 24.01 12.79 -3.91
C PRO A 59 24.60 13.36 -2.61
N THR A 60 24.18 14.57 -2.29
CA THR A 60 24.52 15.32 -1.06
C THR A 60 23.30 15.65 -0.22
N GLY A 61 22.09 15.57 -0.80
CA GLY A 61 20.84 15.85 -0.12
C GLY A 61 19.65 15.33 -0.93
N PHE A 62 18.49 15.31 -0.29
CA PHE A 62 17.22 14.90 -0.88
C PHE A 62 16.10 15.76 -0.31
N GLN A 63 15.14 16.14 -1.16
CA GLN A 63 13.93 16.84 -0.76
C GLN A 63 12.72 16.15 -1.40
N ASN A 64 11.80 15.67 -0.57
CA ASN A 64 10.48 15.23 -1.03
C ASN A 64 9.55 16.45 -1.13
N LYS A 65 9.26 16.91 -2.36
CA LYS A 65 8.16 17.83 -2.59
C LYS A 65 6.95 17.04 -3.07
N VAL A 66 5.76 17.48 -2.72
CA VAL A 66 4.50 16.77 -3.02
C VAL A 66 4.34 16.46 -4.52
N SER A 67 4.85 17.33 -5.40
CA SER A 67 4.76 17.17 -6.86
C SER A 67 6.03 16.65 -7.53
N GLU A 68 7.19 16.74 -6.87
CA GLU A 68 8.50 16.38 -7.45
C GLU A 68 9.48 15.94 -6.37
N ARG A 69 10.48 15.15 -6.75
CA ARG A 69 11.58 14.78 -5.85
C ARG A 69 12.82 15.52 -6.31
N VAL A 70 13.56 16.07 -5.38
CA VAL A 70 14.82 16.76 -5.69
C VAL A 70 15.97 15.99 -5.04
N VAL A 71 16.93 15.58 -5.86
CA VAL A 71 18.19 14.99 -5.42
C VAL A 71 19.29 16.01 -5.66
N HIS A 72 19.94 16.44 -4.58
CA HIS A 72 20.97 17.46 -4.61
C HIS A 72 22.34 16.83 -4.89
N TYR A 73 23.08 17.37 -5.85
CA TYR A 73 24.45 16.98 -6.17
C TYR A 73 25.40 18.18 -6.02
N PRO A 74 26.72 17.94 -5.89
CA PRO A 74 27.70 19.02 -5.96
C PRO A 74 27.62 19.73 -7.33
N GLY A 75 27.00 20.91 -7.37
CA GLY A 75 26.89 21.74 -8.57
C GLY A 75 25.73 21.37 -9.52
N ALA A 76 24.77 20.54 -9.09
CA ALA A 76 23.56 20.27 -9.84
C ALA A 76 22.38 19.86 -8.95
N ASP A 77 21.16 20.17 -9.37
CA ASP A 77 19.94 19.64 -8.76
C ASP A 77 19.19 18.78 -9.79
N LEU A 78 18.95 17.51 -9.45
CA LEU A 78 18.12 16.61 -10.25
C LEU A 78 16.69 16.63 -9.69
N ARG A 79 15.74 17.06 -10.50
CA ARG A 79 14.31 17.05 -10.20
C ARG A 79 13.63 15.96 -11.01
N ILE A 80 12.80 15.17 -10.37
CA ILE A 80 12.10 14.04 -10.99
C ILE A 80 10.65 14.01 -10.56
N LEU A 81 9.74 13.84 -11.52
CA LEU A 81 8.32 13.59 -11.27
C LEU A 81 7.77 12.54 -12.24
N ALA A 82 6.83 11.75 -11.75
CA ALA A 82 6.01 10.87 -12.58
C ALA A 82 4.72 11.61 -12.90
N HIS A 83 4.32 11.59 -14.16
CA HIS A 83 3.10 12.26 -14.58
C HIS A 83 1.88 11.62 -13.88
N PRO A 84 0.89 12.41 -13.43
CA PRO A 84 -0.21 11.89 -12.63
C PRO A 84 -1.04 10.81 -13.36
N GLU A 85 -1.23 10.92 -14.68
CA GLU A 85 -2.14 10.04 -15.43
C GLU A 85 -1.47 9.23 -16.56
N SER A 86 -0.67 9.86 -17.40
CA SER A 86 0.08 9.21 -18.49
C SER A 86 1.29 8.37 -18.03
N PRO A 87 1.69 7.33 -18.80
CA PRO A 87 2.85 6.50 -18.52
C PRO A 87 4.14 7.25 -18.89
N LEU A 88 4.51 8.27 -18.11
CA LEU A 88 5.77 8.98 -18.29
C LEU A 88 6.40 9.43 -16.97
N ILE A 89 7.73 9.54 -17.00
CA ILE A 89 8.56 10.17 -15.98
C ILE A 89 9.38 11.26 -16.66
N THR A 90 9.40 12.45 -16.08
CA THR A 90 10.22 13.57 -16.56
C THR A 90 11.28 13.93 -15.53
N ILE A 91 12.46 14.28 -16.00
CA ILE A 91 13.62 14.63 -15.20
C ILE A 91 14.21 15.92 -15.74
N ARG A 92 14.48 16.87 -14.84
CA ARG A 92 15.24 18.10 -15.12
C ARG A 92 16.48 18.11 -14.25
N ILE A 93 17.64 18.41 -14.85
CA ILE A 93 18.90 18.57 -14.14
C ILE A 93 19.37 20.00 -14.36
N GLU A 94 19.34 20.79 -13.29
CA GLU A 94 19.74 22.20 -13.30
C GLU A 94 21.23 22.29 -12.95
N SER A 95 22.05 22.76 -13.88
CA SER A 95 23.50 22.92 -13.67
C SER A 95 24.11 23.85 -14.72
N SER A 96 25.24 24.47 -14.37
CA SER A 96 26.09 25.17 -15.35
C SER A 96 27.18 24.27 -15.97
N ALA A 97 27.32 23.04 -15.46
CA ALA A 97 28.34 22.09 -15.89
C ALA A 97 27.98 21.42 -17.23
N GLU A 98 28.95 20.67 -17.76
CA GLU A 98 28.67 19.64 -18.76
C GLU A 98 28.08 18.42 -18.05
N ILE A 99 26.80 18.13 -18.35
CA ILE A 99 26.03 17.05 -17.74
C ILE A 99 26.11 15.82 -18.63
N GLU A 100 26.35 14.66 -18.02
CA GLU A 100 26.04 13.34 -18.59
C GLU A 100 25.15 12.59 -17.60
N PHE A 101 23.89 12.36 -17.98
CA PHE A 101 22.92 11.55 -17.27
C PHE A 101 22.83 10.18 -17.95
N SER A 102 23.18 9.12 -17.22
CA SER A 102 23.23 7.77 -17.76
C SER A 102 22.10 6.91 -17.20
N LEU A 103 21.38 6.22 -18.08
CA LEU A 103 20.31 5.28 -17.75
C LEU A 103 20.74 3.86 -18.13
N ARG A 104 20.71 2.91 -17.19
CA ARG A 104 21.02 1.51 -17.48
C ARG A 104 19.82 0.83 -18.13
N LYS A 105 20.00 0.37 -19.36
CA LYS A 105 18.98 -0.30 -20.15
C LYS A 105 18.76 -1.70 -19.60
N GLU A 106 17.53 -1.99 -19.21
CA GLU A 106 17.15 -3.35 -18.85
C GLU A 106 15.65 -3.48 -19.06
N LEU A 107 15.21 -4.43 -19.90
CA LEU A 107 13.78 -4.70 -20.09
C LEU A 107 13.37 -5.88 -19.22
N ASP A 108 12.52 -5.60 -18.25
CA ASP A 108 11.76 -6.61 -17.51
C ASP A 108 10.29 -6.24 -17.51
N LEU A 109 9.45 -7.22 -17.15
CA LEU A 109 8.02 -7.06 -17.04
C LEU A 109 7.60 -7.22 -15.59
N VAL A 110 6.40 -6.75 -15.27
CA VAL A 110 5.80 -7.01 -13.97
C VAL A 110 5.76 -8.52 -13.72
N TRP A 111 5.81 -8.90 -12.46
CA TRP A 111 5.86 -10.30 -12.06
C TRP A 111 4.77 -11.14 -12.70
N LEU A 112 5.12 -12.41 -12.93
CA LEU A 112 4.34 -13.41 -13.64
C LEU A 112 4.12 -13.13 -15.13
N GLU A 113 4.65 -12.08 -15.75
CA GLU A 113 4.51 -11.86 -17.21
C GLU A 113 5.60 -12.52 -18.05
N ASP A 114 5.24 -12.89 -19.29
CA ASP A 114 6.13 -13.53 -20.25
C ASP A 114 6.89 -12.50 -21.08
N LYS A 115 8.23 -12.62 -21.15
CA LYS A 115 9.07 -11.65 -21.87
C LYS A 115 8.69 -11.60 -23.36
N PRO A 116 8.53 -10.40 -23.96
CA PRO A 116 8.28 -10.29 -25.39
C PRO A 116 9.42 -10.88 -26.19
N SER A 117 9.08 -11.47 -27.33
CA SER A 117 10.05 -12.00 -28.28
C SER A 117 10.66 -10.86 -29.12
N GLY A 118 11.96 -10.93 -29.42
CA GLY A 118 12.61 -10.01 -30.36
C GLY A 118 13.86 -9.29 -29.83
N ASN A 119 14.55 -8.60 -30.74
CA ASN A 119 15.80 -7.90 -30.46
C ASN A 119 15.50 -6.49 -29.91
N ILE A 120 15.92 -6.22 -28.68
CA ILE A 120 15.47 -5.08 -27.89
C ILE A 120 16.45 -3.88 -27.99
N SER A 121 16.84 -3.53 -29.22
CA SER A 121 17.82 -2.46 -29.46
C SER A 121 17.18 -1.06 -29.38
N LEU A 122 17.85 -0.12 -28.71
CA LEU A 122 17.49 1.30 -28.77
C LEU A 122 17.97 1.91 -30.09
N LYS A 123 17.12 2.74 -30.70
CA LYS A 123 17.43 3.55 -31.87
C LYS A 123 17.50 5.01 -31.45
N VAL A 124 18.43 5.77 -32.03
CA VAL A 124 18.62 7.20 -31.73
C VAL A 124 18.33 8.01 -32.98
N GLU A 125 17.52 9.05 -32.85
CA GLU A 125 17.13 9.97 -33.92
C GLU A 125 17.30 11.42 -33.47
N ASN A 126 18.17 12.18 -34.16
CA ASN A 126 18.40 13.59 -33.87
C ASN A 126 17.37 14.46 -34.62
N ARG A 127 16.63 15.30 -33.88
CA ARG A 127 15.56 16.16 -34.41
C ARG A 127 15.77 17.62 -34.00
N GLY A 128 16.81 18.23 -34.54
CA GLY A 128 17.10 19.64 -34.29
C GLY A 128 17.55 19.88 -32.85
N ARG A 129 16.68 20.43 -32.00
CA ARG A 129 16.99 20.69 -30.57
C ARG A 129 16.78 19.48 -29.67
N ASP A 130 15.98 18.51 -30.13
CA ASP A 130 15.66 17.32 -29.35
C ASP A 130 16.33 16.09 -29.97
N THR A 131 16.79 15.17 -29.11
CA THR A 131 17.15 13.81 -29.50
C THR A 131 16.06 12.86 -29.01
N ILE A 132 15.57 12.00 -29.91
CA ILE A 132 14.59 10.97 -29.59
C ILE A 132 15.28 9.62 -29.63
N VAL A 133 15.33 8.97 -28.48
CA VAL A 133 15.72 7.56 -28.37
C VAL A 133 14.45 6.74 -28.30
N TRP A 134 14.35 5.66 -29.05
CA TRP A 134 13.14 4.85 -29.05
C TRP A 134 13.43 3.37 -29.18
N ARG A 135 12.47 2.59 -28.72
CA ARG A 135 12.45 1.15 -28.80
C ARG A 135 11.06 0.70 -29.22
N GLU A 136 11.01 -0.29 -30.10
CA GLU A 136 9.80 -1.03 -30.42
C GLU A 136 9.99 -2.47 -29.95
N CYS A 137 8.98 -2.98 -29.26
CA CYS A 137 8.83 -4.37 -28.86
C CYS A 137 7.40 -4.79 -29.20
N GLU A 138 7.13 -6.09 -29.21
CA GLU A 138 5.79 -6.60 -29.48
C GLU A 138 4.75 -5.95 -28.56
N GLY A 139 3.81 -5.21 -29.15
CA GLY A 139 2.75 -4.50 -28.42
C GLY A 139 3.18 -3.25 -27.64
N MET A 140 4.44 -2.81 -27.69
CA MET A 140 4.94 -1.67 -26.91
C MET A 140 5.93 -0.81 -27.70
N SER A 141 5.76 0.51 -27.62
CA SER A 141 6.80 1.47 -28.02
C SER A 141 7.18 2.34 -26.81
N SER A 142 8.48 2.52 -26.58
CA SER A 142 8.99 3.38 -25.51
C SER A 142 9.95 4.41 -26.07
N PHE A 143 9.96 5.60 -25.46
CA PHE A 143 10.71 6.74 -25.94
C PHE A 143 11.45 7.42 -24.79
N VAL A 144 12.62 7.96 -25.10
CA VAL A 144 13.32 8.94 -24.29
C VAL A 144 13.53 10.19 -25.15
N LYS A 145 12.85 11.28 -24.81
CA LYS A 145 13.04 12.59 -25.45
C LYS A 145 14.00 13.40 -24.60
N VAL A 146 15.02 13.96 -25.22
CA VAL A 146 16.05 14.77 -24.54
C VAL A 146 16.21 16.10 -25.27
N ASN A 147 16.30 17.21 -24.53
CA ASN A 147 16.66 18.52 -25.08
C ASN A 147 18.18 18.71 -25.30
N GLY A 148 18.89 17.64 -25.68
CA GLY A 148 20.35 17.51 -25.74
C GLY A 148 20.76 16.31 -26.61
N GLU A 149 21.98 15.82 -26.46
CA GLU A 149 22.51 14.68 -27.21
C GLU A 149 22.23 13.36 -26.48
N ALA A 150 22.12 12.27 -27.22
CA ALA A 150 22.01 10.93 -26.64
C ALA A 150 22.81 9.89 -27.44
N ALA A 151 23.45 8.97 -26.73
CA ALA A 151 24.23 7.88 -27.30
C ALA A 151 24.00 6.58 -26.52
N VAL A 152 24.05 5.45 -27.24
CA VAL A 152 23.92 4.12 -26.64
C VAL A 152 25.29 3.47 -26.59
N GLU A 153 25.82 3.23 -25.38
CA GLU A 153 27.13 2.65 -25.14
C GLU A 153 27.00 1.42 -24.22
N GLY A 154 27.22 0.22 -24.78
CA GLY A 154 27.01 -1.03 -24.05
C GLY A 154 25.58 -1.12 -23.51
N ASP A 155 25.44 -1.27 -22.19
CA ASP A 155 24.15 -1.32 -21.50
C ASP A 155 23.60 0.06 -21.08
N TRP A 156 24.28 1.15 -21.43
CA TRP A 156 23.91 2.48 -21.00
C TRP A 156 23.32 3.30 -22.14
N LEU A 157 22.26 4.04 -21.83
CA LEU A 157 21.82 5.19 -22.58
C LEU A 157 22.43 6.42 -21.90
N LYS A 158 23.37 7.08 -22.57
CA LYS A 158 24.01 8.30 -22.11
C LYS A 158 23.33 9.50 -22.73
N ILE A 159 23.02 10.49 -21.90
CA ILE A 159 22.31 11.70 -22.28
C ILE A 159 23.16 12.88 -21.84
N SER A 160 23.53 13.75 -22.76
CA SER A 160 24.49 14.83 -22.48
C SER A 160 24.01 16.21 -22.92
N LYS A 161 24.38 17.22 -22.14
CA LYS A 161 24.15 18.63 -22.46
C LYS A 161 25.03 19.54 -21.59
N LYS A 162 25.46 20.67 -22.15
CA LYS A 162 26.00 21.78 -21.38
C LYS A 162 24.88 22.70 -20.90
N GLY A 163 24.81 22.94 -19.60
CA GLY A 163 23.69 23.67 -18.99
C GLY A 163 22.52 22.73 -18.66
N ASP A 164 21.35 23.31 -18.38
CA ASP A 164 20.14 22.56 -17.99
C ASP A 164 19.76 21.45 -18.98
N LEU A 165 19.63 20.23 -18.46
CA LEU A 165 19.21 19.04 -19.19
C LEU A 165 17.79 18.64 -18.79
N GLU A 166 16.96 18.33 -19.78
CA GLU A 166 15.63 17.77 -19.58
C GLU A 166 15.47 16.49 -20.38
N THR A 167 14.89 15.48 -19.74
CA THR A 167 14.58 14.20 -20.37
C THR A 167 13.21 13.69 -19.94
N VAL A 168 12.48 13.14 -20.91
CA VAL A 168 11.18 12.50 -20.72
C VAL A 168 11.29 11.04 -21.12
N ILE A 169 11.03 10.13 -20.17
CA ILE A 169 10.92 8.69 -20.40
C ILE A 169 9.44 8.35 -20.48
N ALA A 170 8.97 7.77 -21.59
CA ALA A 170 7.54 7.52 -21.83
C ALA A 170 7.27 6.18 -22.51
N LEU A 171 6.09 5.61 -22.24
CA LEU A 171 5.45 4.64 -23.13
C LEU A 171 4.53 5.38 -24.10
N GLY A 172 4.68 5.05 -25.38
CA GLY A 172 4.12 5.87 -26.45
C GLY A 172 4.92 7.16 -26.66
N ARG A 173 4.64 7.83 -27.79
CA ARG A 173 5.41 8.99 -28.20
C ARG A 173 5.14 10.17 -27.26
N PRO A 174 6.17 10.76 -26.62
CA PRO A 174 5.98 11.90 -25.74
C PRO A 174 5.52 13.11 -26.55
N GLY A 175 4.74 13.99 -25.90
CA GLY A 175 4.28 15.21 -26.51
C GLY A 175 5.36 16.30 -26.59
N LYS A 176 4.93 17.53 -26.85
CA LYS A 176 5.83 18.68 -27.02
C LYS A 176 6.13 19.40 -25.71
N GLU A 177 5.49 18.99 -24.63
CA GLU A 177 5.58 19.59 -23.30
C GLU A 177 7.00 19.48 -22.73
N ASP A 178 7.32 20.42 -21.85
CA ASP A 178 8.56 20.52 -21.08
C ASP A 178 8.32 20.13 -19.61
N TYR A 179 9.38 20.21 -18.79
CA TYR A 179 9.29 19.88 -17.37
C TYR A 179 8.26 20.73 -16.61
N GLU A 180 8.26 22.03 -16.84
CA GLU A 180 7.37 22.97 -16.14
C GLU A 180 5.90 22.67 -16.42
N ARG A 181 5.56 22.33 -17.68
CA ARG A 181 4.20 21.95 -18.02
C ARG A 181 3.74 20.70 -17.27
N TYR A 182 4.55 19.65 -17.23
CA TYR A 182 4.22 18.42 -16.49
C TYR A 182 4.18 18.65 -14.97
N HIS A 183 5.03 19.52 -14.43
CA HIS A 183 4.99 19.92 -13.03
C HIS A 183 3.67 20.61 -12.68
N LEU A 184 3.21 21.56 -13.51
CA LEU A 184 1.92 22.24 -13.33
C LEU A 184 0.74 21.26 -13.37
N GLU A 185 0.76 20.30 -14.31
CA GLU A 185 -0.28 19.26 -14.41
C GLU A 185 -0.30 18.37 -13.15
N ARG A 186 0.87 18.01 -12.61
CA ARG A 186 0.98 17.27 -11.35
C ARG A 186 0.45 18.08 -10.16
N GLU A 187 0.77 19.37 -10.06
CA GLU A 187 0.23 20.22 -9.00
C GLU A 187 -1.28 20.37 -9.09
N GLU A 188 -1.83 20.57 -10.29
CA GLU A 188 -3.27 20.67 -10.49
C GLU A 188 -3.97 19.37 -10.08
N TYR A 189 -3.41 18.22 -10.47
CA TYR A 189 -3.88 16.91 -10.05
C TYR A 189 -3.88 16.77 -8.52
N ASN A 190 -2.76 17.11 -7.87
CA ASN A 190 -2.62 17.04 -6.42
C ASN A 190 -3.67 17.91 -5.70
N ARG A 191 -3.95 19.13 -6.18
CA ARG A 191 -4.95 20.03 -5.60
C ARG A 191 -6.39 19.49 -5.64
N ARG A 192 -6.69 18.51 -6.51
CA ARG A 192 -8.02 17.87 -6.56
C ARG A 192 -8.23 16.91 -5.38
N TYR A 193 -7.15 16.31 -4.88
CA TYR A 193 -7.23 15.21 -3.91
C TYR A 193 -6.64 15.51 -2.53
N LEU A 194 -5.68 16.45 -2.47
CA LEU A 194 -4.95 16.77 -1.25
C LEU A 194 -5.40 18.12 -0.68
N PRO A 195 -5.49 18.25 0.65
CA PRO A 195 -5.67 19.55 1.29
C PRO A 195 -4.41 20.42 1.13
N PRO A 196 -4.43 21.70 1.53
CA PRO A 196 -3.21 22.50 1.65
C PRO A 196 -2.14 21.76 2.46
N PHE A 197 -0.88 21.90 2.05
CA PHE A 197 0.24 21.18 2.66
C PHE A 197 0.27 21.39 4.18
N GLN A 198 0.32 20.26 4.89
CA GLN A 198 0.55 20.19 6.33
C GLN A 198 1.55 19.07 6.56
N ASP A 199 2.59 19.34 7.34
CA ASP A 199 3.61 18.33 7.61
C ASP A 199 3.12 17.39 8.73
N SER A 200 2.22 16.47 8.39
CA SER A 200 1.52 15.59 9.32
C SER A 200 1.31 14.20 8.73
N ILE A 201 1.11 13.20 9.61
CA ILE A 201 0.80 11.83 9.18
C ILE A 201 -0.43 11.79 8.24
N PRO A 202 -1.58 12.43 8.54
CA PRO A 202 -2.72 12.39 7.62
C PRO A 202 -2.42 12.95 6.23
N PHE A 203 -1.65 14.03 6.14
CA PHE A 203 -1.29 14.60 4.84
C PHE A 203 -0.41 13.64 4.04
N TRP A 204 0.66 13.14 4.64
CA TRP A 204 1.59 12.23 3.99
C TRP A 204 0.96 10.88 3.64
N ALA A 205 0.08 10.35 4.49
CA ALA A 205 -0.69 9.14 4.21
C ALA A 205 -1.64 9.34 3.00
N ARG A 206 -2.29 10.50 2.87
CA ARG A 206 -3.09 10.84 1.68
C ARG A 206 -2.23 10.96 0.43
N ALA A 207 -1.14 11.73 0.50
CA ALA A 207 -0.23 11.92 -0.63
C ALA A 207 0.35 10.57 -1.11
N GLY A 208 0.77 9.74 -0.16
CA GLY A 208 1.26 8.40 -0.42
C GLY A 208 0.23 7.48 -1.08
N ALA A 209 -0.98 7.42 -0.55
CA ALA A 209 -2.05 6.61 -1.15
C ALA A 209 -2.41 7.08 -2.57
N LEU A 210 -2.43 8.39 -2.81
CA LEU A 210 -2.67 8.96 -4.15
C LEU A 210 -1.60 8.51 -5.16
N GLU A 211 -0.36 8.38 -4.71
CA GLU A 211 0.77 7.93 -5.51
C GLU A 211 0.78 6.42 -5.75
N LEU A 212 0.07 5.66 -4.92
CA LEU A 212 -0.12 4.22 -5.04
C LEU A 212 -1.44 3.84 -5.72
N PHE A 213 -2.20 4.80 -6.26
CA PHE A 213 -3.34 4.48 -7.12
C PHE A 213 -2.86 4.19 -8.55
N PHE A 214 -2.80 2.92 -8.95
CA PHE A 214 -2.32 2.52 -10.27
C PHE A 214 -3.46 2.24 -11.24
N GLU A 215 -3.22 2.57 -12.51
CA GLU A 215 -4.14 2.34 -13.64
C GLU A 215 -3.40 1.59 -14.74
N ARG A 216 -3.98 0.52 -15.26
CA ARG A 216 -3.47 -0.28 -16.38
C ARG A 216 -4.63 -0.71 -17.26
N ASP A 217 -4.33 -1.24 -18.43
CA ASP A 217 -5.35 -1.78 -19.34
C ASP A 217 -6.17 -2.90 -18.67
N ALA A 218 -5.57 -3.65 -17.74
CA ALA A 218 -6.24 -4.70 -16.99
C ALA A 218 -7.25 -4.18 -15.93
N GLY A 219 -7.03 -2.99 -15.38
CA GLY A 219 -7.78 -2.49 -14.21
C GLY A 219 -7.17 -1.26 -13.55
N CYS A 220 -7.80 -0.76 -12.48
CA CYS A 220 -7.28 0.37 -11.71
C CYS A 220 -7.64 0.28 -10.22
N GLY A 221 -6.77 0.77 -9.35
CA GLY A 221 -6.98 0.69 -7.90
C GLY A 221 -5.71 0.99 -7.11
N PHE A 222 -5.85 1.12 -5.79
CA PHE A 222 -4.70 1.22 -4.90
C PHE A 222 -3.90 -0.08 -4.88
N VAL A 223 -2.58 0.02 -5.05
CA VAL A 223 -1.63 -1.09 -4.84
C VAL A 223 -1.12 -1.10 -3.40
N ALA A 224 -0.61 -2.24 -2.94
CA ALA A 224 -0.18 -2.41 -1.55
C ALA A 224 1.00 -1.49 -1.18
N GLY A 225 2.08 -1.49 -1.96
CA GLY A 225 3.25 -0.65 -1.67
C GLY A 225 4.37 -0.73 -2.71
N LEU A 226 5.33 0.19 -2.62
CA LEU A 226 6.52 0.18 -3.49
C LEU A 226 7.72 -0.40 -2.78
N GLY A 227 8.37 -1.35 -3.45
CA GLY A 227 9.44 -2.18 -2.95
C GLY A 227 9.21 -3.63 -3.37
N GLU A 228 8.07 -4.17 -2.95
CA GLU A 228 7.75 -5.59 -3.12
C GLU A 228 6.35 -5.86 -3.69
N PHE A 229 5.35 -5.03 -3.35
CA PHE A 229 3.95 -5.29 -3.70
C PHE A 229 3.29 -4.18 -4.54
N PRO A 230 3.82 -3.84 -5.74
CA PRO A 230 3.25 -2.83 -6.62
C PRO A 230 2.01 -3.35 -7.36
N TRP A 231 1.14 -4.13 -6.69
CA TRP A 231 -0.06 -4.76 -7.22
C TRP A 231 -1.28 -4.61 -6.33
N TRP A 232 -2.45 -4.90 -6.91
CA TRP A 232 -3.73 -4.83 -6.19
C TRP A 232 -3.84 -6.01 -5.23
N PHE A 233 -4.05 -5.69 -3.96
CA PHE A 233 -4.05 -6.65 -2.87
C PHE A 233 -5.36 -6.51 -2.08
N GLY A 234 -5.97 -7.63 -1.71
CA GLY A 234 -7.26 -7.68 -1.04
C GLY A 234 -7.28 -6.89 0.27
N ILE A 235 -6.57 -7.39 1.29
CA ILE A 235 -6.58 -6.77 2.62
C ILE A 235 -5.98 -5.35 2.65
N ASP A 236 -4.90 -5.08 1.91
CA ASP A 236 -4.29 -3.75 1.84
C ASP A 236 -5.24 -2.75 1.19
N GLY A 237 -5.93 -3.16 0.12
CA GLY A 237 -6.98 -2.37 -0.51
C GLY A 237 -8.08 -2.01 0.48
N VAL A 238 -8.49 -2.95 1.34
CA VAL A 238 -9.50 -2.69 2.38
C VAL A 238 -9.05 -1.59 3.34
N TYR A 239 -7.90 -1.74 3.99
CA TYR A 239 -7.43 -0.76 4.97
C TYR A 239 -7.11 0.60 4.34
N THR A 240 -6.54 0.60 3.12
CA THR A 240 -6.31 1.82 2.36
C THR A 240 -7.62 2.56 2.12
N CYS A 241 -8.62 1.87 1.56
CA CYS A 241 -9.90 2.48 1.21
C CYS A 241 -10.71 2.91 2.44
N LEU A 242 -10.71 2.15 3.54
CA LEU A 242 -11.36 2.55 4.79
C LEU A 242 -10.81 3.88 5.31
N GLY A 243 -9.49 4.11 5.20
CA GLY A 243 -8.85 5.38 5.56
C GLY A 243 -9.20 6.56 4.65
N LEU A 244 -9.71 6.29 3.44
CA LEU A 244 -9.95 7.29 2.41
C LEU A 244 -11.43 7.65 2.19
N LEU A 245 -12.37 6.97 2.85
CA LEU A 245 -13.82 7.18 2.68
C LEU A 245 -14.28 8.62 2.93
N GLU A 246 -13.60 9.35 3.82
CA GLU A 246 -13.93 10.74 4.19
C GLU A 246 -13.07 11.77 3.44
N THR A 247 -12.37 11.36 2.39
CA THR A 247 -11.46 12.22 1.62
C THR A 247 -11.99 12.51 0.21
N PRO A 248 -11.45 13.50 -0.52
CA PRO A 248 -11.77 13.69 -1.93
C PRO A 248 -11.43 12.50 -2.85
N MET A 249 -10.74 11.46 -2.34
CA MET A 249 -10.43 10.24 -3.09
C MET A 249 -11.57 9.20 -3.09
N LEU A 250 -12.77 9.56 -2.60
CA LEU A 250 -13.92 8.65 -2.55
C LEU A 250 -14.25 7.98 -3.90
N GLU A 251 -14.07 8.68 -5.03
CA GLU A 251 -14.22 8.05 -6.36
C GLU A 251 -13.18 6.96 -6.62
N LEU A 252 -11.93 7.17 -6.19
CA LEU A 252 -10.83 6.20 -6.34
C LEU A 252 -11.06 4.97 -5.44
N VAL A 253 -11.71 5.16 -4.28
CA VAL A 253 -12.18 4.05 -3.43
C VAL A 253 -13.16 3.18 -4.21
N GLY A 254 -14.18 3.78 -4.86
CA GLY A 254 -15.13 3.06 -5.70
C GLY A 254 -14.44 2.25 -6.80
N LYS A 255 -13.51 2.86 -7.54
CA LYS A 255 -12.72 2.18 -8.58
C LYS A 255 -11.93 0.98 -8.05
N THR A 256 -11.37 1.11 -6.85
CA THR A 256 -10.64 0.01 -6.20
C THR A 256 -11.58 -1.13 -5.83
N ILE A 257 -12.76 -0.83 -5.27
CA ILE A 257 -13.77 -1.84 -4.95
C ILE A 257 -14.21 -2.58 -6.23
N ASP A 258 -14.52 -1.86 -7.30
CA ASP A 258 -14.95 -2.44 -8.58
C ASP A 258 -13.86 -3.34 -9.17
N ASN A 259 -12.59 -2.92 -9.07
CA ASN A 259 -11.46 -3.68 -9.57
C ASN A 259 -11.23 -4.98 -8.78
N LEU A 260 -11.26 -4.91 -7.45
CA LEU A 260 -11.17 -6.10 -6.61
C LEU A 260 -12.35 -7.05 -6.86
N ALA A 261 -13.58 -6.53 -6.93
CA ALA A 261 -14.76 -7.34 -7.25
C ALA A 261 -14.64 -8.02 -8.62
N LYS A 262 -14.10 -7.33 -9.63
CA LYS A 262 -13.87 -7.90 -10.97
C LYS A 262 -12.95 -9.12 -10.91
N PHE A 263 -11.79 -9.00 -10.25
CA PHE A 263 -10.81 -10.08 -10.20
C PHE A 263 -11.14 -11.17 -9.18
N GLY A 264 -11.89 -10.85 -8.13
CA GLY A 264 -12.39 -11.80 -7.14
C GLY A 264 -13.75 -12.40 -7.47
N ASN A 265 -14.31 -12.13 -8.66
CA ASN A 265 -15.62 -12.61 -9.11
C ASN A 265 -16.76 -12.31 -8.11
N GLY A 266 -16.88 -11.05 -7.71
CA GLY A 266 -17.86 -10.57 -6.73
C GLY A 266 -17.44 -10.78 -5.27
N LEU A 267 -16.27 -11.37 -5.03
CA LEU A 267 -15.54 -11.39 -3.76
C LEU A 267 -14.22 -10.59 -3.91
N ALA A 268 -13.34 -10.62 -2.92
CA ALA A 268 -11.98 -10.10 -3.04
C ALA A 268 -10.99 -11.18 -3.53
N PRO A 269 -10.01 -10.84 -4.37
CA PRO A 269 -8.79 -11.63 -4.56
C PRO A 269 -7.85 -11.40 -3.37
N HIS A 270 -6.80 -12.22 -3.25
CA HIS A 270 -5.68 -11.93 -2.35
C HIS A 270 -4.68 -11.02 -3.08
N GLU A 271 -4.22 -11.46 -4.26
CA GLU A 271 -3.19 -10.76 -5.03
C GLU A 271 -3.47 -10.80 -6.53
N VAL A 272 -3.42 -9.63 -7.16
CA VAL A 272 -3.57 -9.46 -8.62
C VAL A 272 -2.48 -8.53 -9.13
N THR A 273 -1.59 -9.06 -9.98
CA THR A 273 -0.55 -8.25 -10.62
C THR A 273 -1.18 -7.13 -11.45
N THR A 274 -0.46 -6.04 -11.69
CA THR A 274 -1.01 -4.92 -12.49
C THR A 274 -1.21 -5.28 -13.97
N ALA A 275 -0.68 -6.42 -14.42
CA ALA A 275 -1.01 -7.01 -15.71
C ALA A 275 -2.31 -7.82 -15.71
N GLY A 276 -2.95 -7.99 -14.55
CA GLY A 276 -4.22 -8.71 -14.40
C GLY A 276 -4.08 -10.21 -14.13
N ARG A 277 -2.87 -10.72 -13.83
CA ARG A 277 -2.69 -12.11 -13.40
C ARG A 277 -3.07 -12.25 -11.92
N ILE A 278 -4.04 -13.11 -11.64
CA ILE A 278 -4.41 -13.48 -10.26
C ILE A 278 -3.34 -14.44 -9.76
N TYR A 279 -2.56 -14.02 -8.76
CA TYR A 279 -1.57 -14.87 -8.12
C TYR A 279 -2.22 -15.75 -7.04
N ALA A 280 -3.10 -15.15 -6.23
CA ALA A 280 -3.76 -15.81 -5.13
C ALA A 280 -5.23 -15.35 -5.00
N TYR A 281 -6.10 -16.31 -4.73
CA TYR A 281 -7.53 -16.06 -4.45
C TYR A 281 -7.72 -15.59 -3.01
N GLY A 282 -8.80 -14.84 -2.76
CA GLY A 282 -9.04 -14.21 -1.47
C GLY A 282 -9.18 -15.21 -0.32
N ARG A 283 -8.59 -14.83 0.82
CA ARG A 283 -8.74 -15.52 2.10
C ARG A 283 -10.06 -15.18 2.76
N MET A 284 -10.47 -15.96 3.77
CA MET A 284 -11.76 -15.77 4.43
C MET A 284 -11.86 -14.40 5.11
N ASN A 285 -10.80 -13.92 5.78
CA ASN A 285 -10.77 -12.57 6.34
C ASN A 285 -10.95 -11.50 5.25
N GLU A 286 -10.30 -11.66 4.10
CA GLU A 286 -10.33 -10.68 3.00
C GLU A 286 -11.71 -10.60 2.36
N ILE A 287 -12.35 -11.74 2.14
CA ILE A 287 -13.72 -11.80 1.60
C ILE A 287 -14.68 -11.00 2.48
N ILE A 288 -14.58 -11.17 3.81
CA ILE A 288 -15.48 -10.51 4.75
C ILE A 288 -15.10 -9.03 4.93
N ALA A 289 -13.80 -8.71 5.04
CA ALA A 289 -13.31 -7.35 5.18
C ALA A 289 -13.61 -6.50 3.94
N PHE A 290 -13.55 -7.09 2.75
CA PHE A 290 -13.94 -6.47 1.49
C PHE A 290 -15.44 -6.16 1.44
N ALA A 291 -16.28 -7.11 1.84
CA ALA A 291 -17.71 -6.87 1.97
C ALA A 291 -18.02 -5.77 3.00
N TYR A 292 -17.27 -5.72 4.10
CA TYR A 292 -17.37 -4.61 5.06
C TYR A 292 -17.04 -3.26 4.40
N LEU A 293 -15.95 -3.17 3.64
CA LEU A 293 -15.62 -1.96 2.88
C LEU A 293 -16.74 -1.59 1.90
N ALA A 294 -17.25 -2.56 1.13
CA ALA A 294 -18.34 -2.32 0.19
C ALA A 294 -19.60 -1.78 0.88
N LEU A 295 -19.93 -2.30 2.06
CA LEU A 295 -21.00 -1.77 2.91
C LEU A 295 -20.72 -0.33 3.35
N LYS A 296 -19.53 -0.04 3.87
CA LYS A 296 -19.17 1.33 4.29
C LYS A 296 -19.24 2.32 3.13
N TYR A 297 -18.80 1.89 1.94
CA TYR A 297 -18.91 2.69 0.73
C TYR A 297 -20.37 2.89 0.31
N ALA A 298 -21.19 1.84 0.32
CA ALA A 298 -22.63 1.92 0.03
C ALA A 298 -23.35 2.91 0.95
N ILE A 299 -23.06 2.86 2.26
CA ILE A 299 -23.58 3.80 3.26
C ILE A 299 -23.13 5.24 2.92
N LYS A 300 -21.84 5.41 2.61
CA LYS A 300 -21.25 6.73 2.34
C LYS A 300 -21.83 7.39 1.08
N THR A 301 -22.07 6.61 0.04
CA THR A 301 -22.48 7.13 -1.28
C THR A 301 -23.95 6.91 -1.60
N SER A 302 -24.71 6.25 -0.72
CA SER A 302 -26.07 5.78 -0.96
C SER A 302 -26.21 4.86 -2.20
N LYS A 303 -25.11 4.18 -2.59
CA LYS A 303 -25.07 3.28 -3.75
C LYS A 303 -25.38 1.85 -3.30
N VAL A 304 -26.67 1.56 -3.18
CA VAL A 304 -27.18 0.29 -2.63
C VAL A 304 -26.80 -0.93 -3.49
N GLU A 305 -26.42 -0.73 -4.76
CA GLU A 305 -25.93 -1.79 -5.63
C GLU A 305 -24.69 -2.52 -5.06
N TYR A 306 -23.87 -1.84 -4.26
CA TYR A 306 -22.71 -2.46 -3.59
C TYR A 306 -23.08 -3.46 -2.49
N LEU A 307 -24.35 -3.49 -2.05
CA LEU A 307 -24.85 -4.53 -1.15
C LEU A 307 -24.84 -5.92 -1.80
N GLU A 308 -24.79 -6.01 -3.14
CA GLU A 308 -24.60 -7.30 -3.82
C GLU A 308 -23.28 -7.97 -3.41
N LEU A 309 -22.20 -7.20 -3.19
CA LEU A 309 -20.92 -7.73 -2.71
C LEU A 309 -21.03 -8.26 -1.27
N VAL A 310 -21.87 -7.63 -0.44
CA VAL A 310 -22.18 -8.09 0.92
C VAL A 310 -22.96 -9.40 0.88
N ASP A 311 -23.96 -9.50 0.00
CA ASP A 311 -24.72 -10.73 -0.21
C ASP A 311 -23.84 -11.87 -0.74
N ASN A 312 -22.89 -11.58 -1.65
CA ASN A 312 -21.94 -12.56 -2.17
C ASN A 312 -21.05 -13.13 -1.05
N ALA A 313 -20.51 -12.26 -0.19
CA ALA A 313 -19.70 -12.68 0.95
C ALA A 313 -20.51 -13.48 1.98
N LEU A 314 -21.73 -13.05 2.32
CA LEU A 314 -22.61 -13.82 3.23
C LEU A 314 -22.96 -15.19 2.66
N SER A 315 -23.23 -15.26 1.35
CA SER A 315 -23.50 -16.52 0.65
C SER A 315 -22.28 -17.44 0.69
N HIS A 316 -21.08 -16.90 0.45
CA HIS A 316 -19.83 -17.64 0.58
C HIS A 316 -19.64 -18.15 2.01
N VAL A 317 -19.70 -17.27 3.01
CA VAL A 317 -19.54 -17.59 4.44
C VAL A 317 -20.50 -18.70 4.87
N SER A 318 -21.75 -18.69 4.38
CA SER A 318 -22.75 -19.71 4.74
C SER A 318 -22.30 -21.15 4.43
N GLY A 319 -21.46 -21.32 3.40
CA GLY A 319 -20.87 -22.61 3.03
C GLY A 319 -19.68 -23.06 3.90
N TYR A 320 -19.12 -22.16 4.71
CA TYR A 320 -17.88 -22.38 5.48
C TYR A 320 -18.04 -22.08 6.98
N LEU A 321 -19.27 -22.12 7.51
CA LEU A 321 -19.49 -21.96 8.95
C LEU A 321 -19.09 -23.20 9.73
N SER A 322 -18.42 -22.99 10.88
CA SER A 322 -18.22 -24.04 11.88
C SER A 322 -19.52 -24.35 12.65
N ARG A 323 -19.49 -25.36 13.53
CA ARG A 323 -20.58 -25.70 14.47
C ARG A 323 -20.85 -24.60 15.49
N LYS A 324 -19.87 -23.73 15.74
CA LYS A 324 -20.03 -22.49 16.54
C LYS A 324 -20.36 -21.27 15.66
N PRO A 325 -21.04 -21.48 14.52
CA PRO A 325 -21.11 -20.63 13.32
C PRO A 325 -20.16 -19.43 13.25
N TYR A 326 -18.87 -19.71 13.38
CA TYR A 326 -17.83 -18.76 12.98
C TYR A 326 -17.26 -19.17 11.61
N PRO A 327 -16.90 -18.20 10.75
CA PRO A 327 -16.36 -18.47 9.43
C PRO A 327 -15.04 -19.23 9.53
N GLN A 328 -14.93 -20.32 8.80
CA GLN A 328 -13.72 -21.12 8.69
C GLN A 328 -12.86 -20.66 7.52
N GLY A 329 -11.55 -20.68 7.69
CA GLY A 329 -10.61 -20.33 6.63
C GLY A 329 -9.48 -19.45 7.14
N GLU A 330 -8.59 -19.10 6.22
CA GLU A 330 -7.39 -18.33 6.49
C GLU A 330 -7.73 -16.88 6.87
N GLY A 331 -6.90 -16.34 7.76
CA GLY A 331 -6.97 -14.99 8.28
C GLY A 331 -5.77 -14.16 7.81
N ILE A 332 -5.61 -12.98 8.41
CA ILE A 332 -4.49 -12.08 8.10
C ILE A 332 -3.16 -12.66 8.58
N VAL A 333 -3.20 -13.45 9.67
CA VAL A 333 -2.06 -14.25 10.11
C VAL A 333 -2.27 -15.69 9.68
N GLU A 334 -1.25 -16.23 9.03
CA GLU A 334 -1.24 -17.62 8.58
C GLU A 334 -1.04 -18.55 9.79
N VAL A 335 -2.13 -19.16 10.25
CA VAL A 335 -2.09 -20.16 11.32
C VAL A 335 -2.25 -21.54 10.68
N PRO A 336 -1.19 -22.36 10.59
CA PRO A 336 -1.25 -23.68 9.96
C PRO A 336 -2.07 -24.63 10.83
N MET A 337 -3.37 -24.76 10.53
CA MET A 337 -4.30 -25.51 11.34
C MET A 337 -5.23 -26.37 10.48
N ALA A 338 -5.18 -27.68 10.70
CA ALA A 338 -6.03 -28.64 10.01
C ALA A 338 -7.39 -28.80 10.72
N GLY A 339 -8.46 -28.89 9.94
CA GLY A 339 -9.81 -29.22 10.42
C GLY A 339 -10.73 -28.01 10.55
N GLU A 340 -11.81 -28.20 11.32
CA GLU A 340 -12.89 -27.22 11.46
C GLU A 340 -12.49 -26.08 12.41
N ILE A 341 -11.82 -25.06 11.88
CA ILE A 341 -11.19 -23.99 12.66
C ILE A 341 -11.57 -22.61 12.11
N ALA A 342 -12.03 -21.74 13.01
CA ALA A 342 -12.26 -20.34 12.75
C ALA A 342 -11.16 -19.49 13.38
N LEU A 343 -10.79 -18.40 12.73
CA LEU A 343 -9.83 -17.43 13.26
C LEU A 343 -10.53 -16.18 13.80
N LEU A 344 -9.95 -15.59 14.84
CA LEU A 344 -10.55 -14.49 15.58
C LEU A 344 -10.82 -13.28 14.68
N ASP A 345 -9.88 -12.90 13.82
CA ASP A 345 -9.98 -11.78 12.89
C ASP A 345 -11.11 -11.97 11.87
N CYS A 346 -11.26 -13.17 11.29
CA CYS A 346 -12.40 -13.51 10.41
C CYS A 346 -13.74 -13.31 11.12
N ALA A 347 -13.85 -13.80 12.38
CA ALA A 347 -15.06 -13.63 13.18
C ALA A 347 -15.33 -12.17 13.54
N CYS A 348 -14.29 -11.40 13.88
CA CYS A 348 -14.39 -9.97 14.17
C CYS A 348 -14.86 -9.15 12.97
N TRP A 349 -14.31 -9.41 11.78
CA TRP A 349 -14.76 -8.75 10.55
C TRP A 349 -16.24 -9.02 10.29
N LEU A 350 -16.68 -10.28 10.40
CA LEU A 350 -18.07 -10.63 10.17
C LEU A 350 -18.98 -9.98 11.21
N TYR A 351 -18.59 -10.01 12.49
CA TYR A 351 -19.37 -9.38 13.54
C TYR A 351 -19.52 -7.87 13.31
N SER A 352 -18.43 -7.20 12.93
CA SER A 352 -18.42 -5.77 12.64
C SER A 352 -19.34 -5.42 11.46
N MET A 353 -19.29 -6.22 10.40
CA MET A 353 -20.19 -6.06 9.24
C MET A 353 -21.65 -6.25 9.61
N LEU A 354 -21.98 -7.27 10.41
CA LEU A 354 -23.34 -7.51 10.86
C LEU A 354 -23.87 -6.37 11.75
N LYS A 355 -23.03 -5.83 12.66
CA LYS A 355 -23.39 -4.66 13.47
C LYS A 355 -23.60 -3.42 12.61
N GLU A 356 -22.70 -3.16 11.66
CA GLU A 356 -22.84 -2.03 10.73
C GLU A 356 -24.11 -2.14 9.88
N LEU A 357 -24.46 -3.33 9.38
CA LEU A 357 -25.71 -3.58 8.65
C LEU A 357 -26.96 -3.26 9.49
N ARG A 358 -26.94 -3.60 10.78
CA ARG A 358 -28.01 -3.26 11.72
C ARG A 358 -28.05 -1.75 11.97
N ASP A 359 -26.92 -1.16 12.33
CA ASP A 359 -26.84 0.24 12.77
C ASP A 359 -27.13 1.23 11.63
N SER A 360 -26.78 0.87 10.39
CA SER A 360 -27.13 1.59 9.16
C SER A 360 -28.53 1.29 8.62
N SER A 361 -29.25 0.33 9.22
CA SER A 361 -30.54 -0.18 8.74
C SER A 361 -30.55 -0.77 7.32
N MET A 362 -29.38 -1.10 6.75
CA MET A 362 -29.24 -1.73 5.43
C MET A 362 -29.45 -3.24 5.44
N MET A 363 -29.49 -3.88 6.61
CA MET A 363 -29.69 -5.34 6.72
C MET A 363 -30.95 -5.84 6.01
N LYS A 364 -32.03 -5.03 6.01
CA LYS A 364 -33.31 -5.38 5.37
C LYS A 364 -33.25 -5.42 3.84
N ASP A 365 -32.25 -4.76 3.26
CA ASP A 365 -32.08 -4.63 1.81
C ASP A 365 -31.24 -5.78 1.23
N LEU A 366 -30.72 -6.66 2.09
CA LEU A 366 -29.97 -7.86 1.70
C LEU A 366 -30.88 -9.03 1.29
N LYS A 367 -30.47 -9.77 0.26
CA LYS A 367 -31.07 -11.07 -0.10
C LYS A 367 -30.92 -12.07 1.04
N ASN A 368 -29.79 -12.05 1.73
CA ASN A 368 -29.47 -12.92 2.87
C ASN A 368 -29.81 -12.30 4.24
N SER A 369 -30.78 -11.37 4.30
CA SER A 369 -31.13 -10.61 5.52
C SER A 369 -31.45 -11.49 6.73
N GLN A 370 -32.22 -12.57 6.57
CA GLN A 370 -32.58 -13.48 7.67
C GLN A 370 -31.36 -14.22 8.23
N PHE A 371 -30.45 -14.66 7.35
CA PHE A 371 -29.21 -15.32 7.74
C PHE A 371 -28.29 -14.35 8.51
N ALA A 372 -28.14 -13.13 8.00
CA ALA A 372 -27.36 -12.08 8.66
C ALA A 372 -27.92 -11.74 10.05
N ALA A 373 -29.23 -11.56 10.17
CA ALA A 373 -29.89 -11.27 11.44
C ALA A 373 -29.71 -12.41 12.47
N GLY A 374 -29.89 -13.66 12.05
CA GLY A 374 -29.71 -14.82 12.92
C GLY A 374 -28.26 -14.99 13.40
N LEU A 375 -27.27 -14.71 12.54
CA LEU A 375 -25.86 -14.68 12.93
C LEU A 375 -25.58 -13.57 13.94
N LEU A 376 -26.11 -12.36 13.71
CA LEU A 376 -25.91 -11.22 14.61
C LEU A 376 -26.46 -11.50 16.02
N GLU A 377 -27.69 -11.99 16.12
CA GLU A 377 -28.30 -12.36 17.40
C GLU A 377 -27.48 -13.40 18.17
N ARG A 378 -26.87 -14.33 17.44
CA ARG A 378 -25.98 -15.32 18.04
C ARG A 378 -24.69 -14.70 18.53
N TYR A 379 -24.06 -13.84 17.72
CA TYR A 379 -22.78 -13.22 18.07
C TYR A 379 -22.93 -12.29 19.28
N ASP A 380 -24.02 -11.50 19.34
CA ASP A 380 -24.35 -10.65 20.49
C ASP A 380 -24.44 -11.45 21.81
N ARG A 381 -24.86 -12.72 21.74
CA ARG A 381 -24.99 -13.59 22.92
C ARG A 381 -23.74 -14.42 23.23
N GLU A 382 -23.07 -14.93 22.20
CA GLU A 382 -22.11 -16.03 22.32
C GLU A 382 -20.67 -15.62 22.05
N PHE A 383 -20.41 -14.51 21.33
CA PHE A 383 -19.06 -14.14 20.88
C PHE A 383 -18.06 -14.10 22.05
N LEU A 384 -18.33 -13.29 23.09
CA LEU A 384 -17.42 -13.18 24.23
C LEU A 384 -17.31 -14.51 24.99
N LYS A 385 -18.40 -15.27 25.12
CA LYS A 385 -18.41 -16.57 25.80
C LYS A 385 -17.54 -17.61 25.09
N ASP A 386 -17.53 -17.57 23.76
CA ASP A 386 -16.81 -18.54 22.94
C ASP A 386 -15.34 -18.20 22.77
N TRP A 387 -15.03 -16.91 22.56
CA TRP A 387 -13.71 -16.45 22.18
C TRP A 387 -12.85 -16.01 23.36
N TYR A 388 -13.43 -15.53 24.46
CA TYR A 388 -12.67 -15.01 25.59
C TYR A 388 -12.25 -16.13 26.55
N GLY A 389 -10.94 -16.38 26.61
CA GLY A 389 -10.31 -17.36 27.46
C GLY A 389 -10.37 -17.01 28.94
N LYS A 390 -10.33 -18.04 29.80
CA LYS A 390 -10.36 -17.89 31.26
C LYS A 390 -9.12 -17.21 31.82
N ASP A 391 -8.03 -17.28 31.08
CA ASP A 391 -6.78 -16.59 31.40
C ASP A 391 -6.90 -15.08 31.16
N GLY A 392 -7.89 -14.60 30.40
CA GLY A 392 -8.09 -13.18 30.10
C GLY A 392 -7.43 -12.73 28.79
N PHE A 393 -7.25 -13.64 27.83
CA PHE A 393 -6.96 -13.35 26.43
C PHE A 393 -8.05 -13.94 25.54
N PHE A 394 -8.17 -13.49 24.29
CA PHE A 394 -8.96 -14.19 23.31
C PHE A 394 -8.22 -15.43 22.81
N TYR A 395 -8.95 -16.43 22.34
CA TYR A 395 -8.36 -17.46 21.50
C TYR A 395 -8.09 -16.88 20.11
N ASP A 396 -6.88 -17.07 19.58
CA ASP A 396 -6.52 -16.75 18.19
C ASP A 396 -7.31 -17.61 17.20
N ALA A 397 -7.56 -18.87 17.58
CA ALA A 397 -8.31 -19.82 16.78
C ALA A 397 -9.32 -20.62 17.63
N LEU A 398 -10.44 -21.00 17.03
CA LEU A 398 -11.51 -21.73 17.69
C LEU A 398 -11.93 -22.96 16.89
N SER A 399 -11.95 -24.11 17.57
CA SER A 399 -12.58 -25.34 17.07
C SER A 399 -13.88 -25.60 17.85
N PRO A 400 -14.72 -26.56 17.41
CA PRO A 400 -15.92 -26.94 18.15
C PRO A 400 -15.66 -27.39 19.60
N LYS A 401 -14.46 -27.92 19.90
CA LYS A 401 -14.14 -28.52 21.20
C LYS A 401 -13.27 -27.65 22.10
N ARG A 402 -12.40 -26.82 21.52
CA ARG A 402 -11.42 -25.99 22.26
C ARG A 402 -11.04 -24.73 21.49
N GLY A 403 -10.65 -23.71 22.25
CA GLY A 403 -9.94 -22.55 21.74
C GLY A 403 -8.43 -22.71 21.85
N TYR A 404 -7.70 -21.96 21.04
CA TYR A 404 -6.25 -21.98 20.92
C TYR A 404 -5.72 -20.57 21.08
N PHE A 405 -4.73 -20.40 21.95
CA PHE A 405 -3.96 -19.16 22.07
C PHE A 405 -2.58 -19.42 21.46
N GLU A 406 -2.27 -18.72 20.37
CA GLU A 406 -1.01 -18.78 19.64
C GLU A 406 -0.22 -17.47 19.77
N GLY A 407 -0.83 -16.44 20.38
CA GLY A 407 -0.12 -15.21 20.75
C GLY A 407 0.05 -14.23 19.60
N HIS A 408 -0.75 -14.31 18.54
CA HIS A 408 -0.67 -13.38 17.40
C HIS A 408 -1.24 -12.01 17.78
N PHE A 409 -0.90 -10.98 16.99
CA PHE A 409 -1.43 -9.63 17.20
C PHE A 409 -2.95 -9.54 17.04
N ILE A 410 -3.60 -10.55 16.44
CA ILE A 410 -5.04 -10.54 16.16
C ILE A 410 -5.92 -10.41 17.42
N GLN A 411 -5.33 -10.58 18.61
CA GLN A 411 -5.92 -10.17 19.89
C GLN A 411 -6.44 -8.73 19.89
N ILE A 412 -5.89 -7.85 19.06
CA ILE A 412 -6.29 -6.45 18.95
C ILE A 412 -7.62 -6.25 18.21
N TYR A 413 -8.06 -7.18 17.37
CA TYR A 413 -9.24 -7.00 16.49
C TYR A 413 -10.55 -6.76 17.26
N PRO A 414 -10.89 -7.53 18.32
CA PRO A 414 -12.08 -7.23 19.12
C PRO A 414 -12.09 -5.82 19.71
N LEU A 415 -10.91 -5.24 19.96
CA LEU A 415 -10.73 -3.90 20.50
C LEU A 415 -10.80 -2.85 19.38
N SER A 416 -9.99 -2.96 18.33
CA SER A 416 -9.99 -1.98 17.24
C SER A 416 -11.38 -1.85 16.60
N MET A 417 -12.15 -2.94 16.56
CA MET A 417 -13.51 -2.95 16.02
C MET A 417 -14.62 -2.65 17.03
N GLY A 418 -14.30 -2.38 18.31
CA GLY A 418 -15.29 -2.03 19.33
C GLY A 418 -16.33 -3.13 19.61
N LEU A 419 -15.89 -4.39 19.64
CA LEU A 419 -16.77 -5.56 19.77
C LEU A 419 -17.00 -5.98 21.22
N ILE A 420 -16.26 -5.41 22.18
CA ILE A 420 -16.39 -5.75 23.60
C ILE A 420 -16.60 -4.53 24.49
N GLN A 421 -17.14 -4.78 25.69
CA GLN A 421 -17.37 -3.76 26.70
C GLN A 421 -16.07 -3.07 27.13
N ARG A 422 -16.19 -1.79 27.49
CA ARG A 422 -15.07 -0.91 27.81
C ARG A 422 -14.13 -1.47 28.87
N GLU A 423 -14.69 -1.93 29.99
CA GLU A 423 -13.90 -2.44 31.12
C GLU A 423 -13.14 -3.73 30.76
N ALA A 424 -13.71 -4.56 29.89
CA ALA A 424 -13.03 -5.76 29.39
C ALA A 424 -11.87 -5.40 28.47
N GLY A 425 -12.06 -4.41 27.60
CA GLY A 425 -11.00 -3.96 26.69
C GLY A 425 -9.86 -3.22 27.37
N GLU A 426 -10.16 -2.37 28.37
CA GLU A 426 -9.14 -1.72 29.20
C GLU A 426 -8.25 -2.76 29.90
N ARG A 427 -8.86 -3.82 30.47
CA ARG A 427 -8.12 -4.93 31.10
C ARG A 427 -7.27 -5.70 30.10
N LEU A 428 -7.79 -5.96 28.89
CA LEU A 428 -7.06 -6.70 27.86
C LEU A 428 -5.85 -5.89 27.37
N LEU A 429 -6.00 -4.59 27.08
CA LEU A 429 -4.89 -3.72 26.68
C LEU A 429 -3.78 -3.68 27.72
N ALA A 430 -4.14 -3.46 29.00
CA ALA A 430 -3.17 -3.48 30.10
C ALA A 430 -2.45 -4.83 30.22
N LYS A 431 -3.16 -5.93 29.95
CA LYS A 431 -2.56 -7.27 29.97
C LYS A 431 -1.64 -7.50 28.77
N MET A 432 -2.06 -7.10 27.56
CA MET A 432 -1.24 -7.18 26.34
C MET A 432 0.08 -6.43 26.51
N GLU A 433 0.02 -5.22 27.09
CA GLU A 433 1.20 -4.41 27.43
C GLU A 433 2.12 -5.14 28.40
N LYS A 434 1.56 -5.65 29.51
CA LYS A 434 2.33 -6.36 30.55
C LYS A 434 3.09 -7.58 30.01
N ILE A 435 2.56 -8.27 29.01
CA ILE A 435 3.17 -9.48 28.46
C ILE A 435 4.03 -9.23 27.20
N GLY A 436 4.13 -7.98 26.75
CA GLY A 436 5.11 -7.57 25.75
C GLY A 436 4.61 -7.52 24.31
N TYR A 437 3.30 -7.43 24.05
CA TYR A 437 2.79 -7.16 22.70
C TYR A 437 3.23 -5.79 22.16
N PHE A 438 3.30 -4.80 23.03
CA PHE A 438 3.62 -3.42 22.67
C PHE A 438 5.10 -3.13 22.92
N LYS A 439 5.89 -3.07 21.86
CA LYS A 439 7.31 -2.71 21.90
C LYS A 439 7.52 -1.36 21.22
N GLU A 440 8.71 -0.78 21.34
CA GLU A 440 9.12 0.25 20.40
C GLU A 440 9.59 -0.46 19.12
N PRO A 441 9.10 -0.09 17.92
CA PRO A 441 8.26 1.07 17.61
C PRO A 441 6.73 0.80 17.50
N GLY A 442 6.22 -0.38 17.88
CA GLY A 442 4.79 -0.68 17.68
C GLY A 442 4.30 -2.02 18.24
N LEU A 443 3.20 -2.51 17.66
CA LEU A 443 2.64 -3.82 17.96
C LEU A 443 3.40 -4.90 17.19
N ILE A 444 4.02 -5.83 17.92
CA ILE A 444 4.72 -6.97 17.31
C ILE A 444 3.75 -7.93 16.63
N HIS A 445 4.23 -8.71 15.68
CA HIS A 445 3.42 -9.72 14.99
C HIS A 445 2.90 -10.81 15.94
N SER A 446 3.75 -11.32 16.82
CA SER A 446 3.34 -12.36 17.78
C SER A 446 4.24 -12.40 19.00
N LEU A 447 3.71 -12.92 20.10
CA LEU A 447 4.53 -13.31 21.25
C LEU A 447 5.50 -14.42 20.86
N PRO A 448 6.72 -14.44 21.42
CA PRO A 448 7.74 -15.45 21.11
C PRO A 448 7.44 -16.79 21.81
N LEU A 449 6.28 -17.39 21.52
CA LEU A 449 5.88 -18.71 22.02
C LEU A 449 6.56 -19.83 21.22
N LYS A 450 6.90 -19.56 19.96
CA LYS A 450 7.65 -20.39 19.01
C LYS A 450 8.45 -19.46 18.12
N THR A 451 9.65 -19.83 17.68
CA THR A 451 10.46 -19.00 16.77
C THR A 451 10.09 -19.27 15.31
N PHE A 452 9.98 -18.22 14.50
CA PHE A 452 9.73 -18.32 13.06
C PHE A 452 10.76 -17.51 12.29
N GLU A 453 11.26 -18.05 11.17
CA GLU A 453 12.17 -17.28 10.31
C GLU A 453 11.43 -16.07 9.72
N ALA A 454 12.05 -14.90 9.79
CA ALA A 454 11.55 -13.66 9.18
C ALA A 454 11.43 -13.74 7.64
N GLY A 455 12.11 -14.70 7.01
CA GLY A 455 12.08 -14.89 5.56
C GLY A 455 12.66 -13.67 4.84
N ASP A 456 11.97 -13.21 3.80
CA ASP A 456 12.42 -12.07 3.01
C ASP A 456 12.32 -10.72 3.77
N TYR A 457 11.63 -10.67 4.92
CA TYR A 457 11.49 -9.46 5.74
C TYR A 457 12.72 -9.12 6.60
N GLY A 458 13.77 -9.93 6.56
CA GLY A 458 15.05 -9.64 7.17
C GLY A 458 15.63 -10.79 8.01
N GLU A 459 16.65 -10.48 8.80
CA GLU A 459 17.23 -11.43 9.75
C GLU A 459 16.48 -11.40 11.08
N GLY A 460 16.27 -12.58 11.68
CA GLY A 460 15.69 -12.71 13.03
C GLY A 460 14.34 -13.42 13.07
N ASP A 461 13.65 -13.25 14.19
CA ASP A 461 12.36 -13.89 14.45
C ASP A 461 11.22 -13.04 13.88
N LYS A 462 10.38 -13.63 13.02
CA LYS A 462 9.19 -12.98 12.45
C LYS A 462 8.28 -12.40 13.52
N ASN A 463 8.25 -13.02 14.71
CA ASN A 463 7.47 -12.58 15.85
C ASN A 463 7.73 -11.13 16.25
N ASP A 464 9.00 -10.69 16.19
CA ASP A 464 9.43 -9.38 16.66
C ASP A 464 9.26 -8.27 15.64
N ILE A 465 8.92 -8.61 14.39
CA ILE A 465 8.70 -7.62 13.34
C ILE A 465 7.43 -6.82 13.67
N VAL A 466 7.54 -5.50 13.53
CA VAL A 466 6.48 -4.54 13.79
C VAL A 466 5.96 -4.01 12.46
N TRP A 467 4.79 -4.50 12.04
CA TRP A 467 4.07 -3.93 10.91
C TRP A 467 3.34 -2.65 11.33
N SER A 468 3.25 -1.70 10.42
CA SER A 468 2.53 -0.46 10.67
C SER A 468 1.02 -0.69 10.84
N LEU A 469 0.43 -1.65 10.12
CA LEU A 469 -1.00 -1.96 10.19
C LEU A 469 -1.47 -2.44 11.59
N PRO A 470 -0.89 -3.49 12.21
CA PRO A 470 -1.20 -3.85 13.59
C PRO A 470 -1.02 -2.69 14.57
N THR A 471 -0.01 -1.85 14.33
CA THR A 471 0.24 -0.66 15.16
C THR A 471 -0.88 0.37 15.02
N LEU A 472 -1.45 0.57 13.82
CA LEU A 472 -2.64 1.40 13.60
C LEU A 472 -3.88 0.83 14.30
N LEU A 473 -4.08 -0.49 14.28
CA LEU A 473 -5.14 -1.14 15.05
C LEU A 473 -4.99 -0.94 16.56
N ALA A 474 -3.74 -0.92 17.06
CA ALA A 474 -3.45 -0.63 18.47
C ALA A 474 -3.74 0.83 18.82
N ILE A 475 -3.45 1.78 17.92
CA ILE A 475 -3.82 3.19 18.07
C ILE A 475 -5.35 3.33 18.18
N GLU A 476 -6.10 2.69 17.28
CA GLU A 476 -7.57 2.71 17.31
C GLU A 476 -8.14 2.08 18.59
N ALA A 477 -7.60 0.95 19.01
CA ALA A 477 -7.96 0.33 20.28
C ALA A 477 -7.69 1.26 21.47
N GLY A 478 -6.55 1.96 21.47
CA GLY A 478 -6.21 2.95 22.49
C GLY A 478 -7.21 4.11 22.56
N ILE A 479 -7.64 4.63 21.40
CA ILE A 479 -8.67 5.67 21.30
C ILE A 479 -10.00 5.18 21.89
N ARG A 480 -10.45 3.97 21.49
CA ARG A 480 -11.76 3.42 21.89
C ARG A 480 -11.85 3.06 23.37
N TYR A 481 -10.75 2.60 23.95
CA TYR A 481 -10.72 2.06 25.33
C TYR A 481 -9.96 2.96 26.31
N GLY A 482 -9.85 4.26 26.01
CA GLY A 482 -9.35 5.25 26.97
C GLY A 482 -7.88 5.08 27.36
N ARG A 483 -7.03 4.67 26.42
CA ARG A 483 -5.57 4.59 26.53
C ARG A 483 -4.89 5.58 25.58
N PRO A 484 -5.08 6.90 25.76
CA PRO A 484 -4.45 7.92 24.90
C PRO A 484 -2.93 7.86 24.95
N ASP A 485 -2.35 7.41 26.07
CA ASP A 485 -0.91 7.19 26.24
C ASP A 485 -0.35 6.15 25.24
N LEU A 486 -1.11 5.08 24.99
CA LEU A 486 -0.75 4.07 23.99
C LEU A 486 -0.87 4.63 22.56
N SER A 487 -1.94 5.37 22.28
CA SER A 487 -2.17 5.98 20.97
C SER A 487 -1.11 7.03 20.64
N GLU A 488 -0.81 7.94 21.57
CA GLU A 488 0.22 8.99 21.41
C GLU A 488 1.62 8.38 21.21
N LYS A 489 1.96 7.33 21.96
CA LYS A 489 3.24 6.61 21.81
C LYS A 489 3.44 6.08 20.39
N PHE A 490 2.42 5.42 19.83
CA PHE A 490 2.52 4.82 18.51
C PHE A 490 2.34 5.82 17.38
N ILE A 491 1.59 6.91 17.58
CA ILE A 491 1.58 8.06 16.67
C ILE A 491 2.99 8.66 16.59
N ALA A 492 3.66 8.89 17.72
CA ALA A 492 5.05 9.37 17.74
C ALA A 492 6.02 8.40 17.04
N SER A 493 5.77 7.09 17.12
CA SER A 493 6.55 6.08 16.39
C SER A 493 6.37 6.18 14.87
N LEU A 494 5.14 6.42 14.40
CA LEU A 494 4.85 6.71 12.98
C LEU A 494 5.50 8.03 12.53
N GLU A 495 5.45 9.08 13.35
CA GLU A 495 6.12 10.37 13.07
C GLU A 495 7.64 10.23 12.97
N ASN A 496 8.23 9.36 13.79
CA ASN A 496 9.65 9.04 13.69
C ASN A 496 9.96 8.24 12.43
N SER A 497 9.07 7.31 12.05
CA SER A 497 9.22 6.47 10.86
C SER A 497 9.14 7.27 9.56
N LEU A 498 8.27 8.30 9.51
CA LEU A 498 8.19 9.29 8.43
C LEU A 498 9.54 9.96 8.10
N LYS A 499 10.51 9.93 9.03
CA LYS A 499 11.80 10.62 8.95
C LYS A 499 12.98 9.67 8.71
N ARG A 500 12.76 8.34 8.64
CA ARG A 500 13.84 7.35 8.59
C ARG A 500 14.40 7.11 7.19
N GLU A 501 13.53 6.95 6.19
CA GLU A 501 13.92 6.78 4.79
C GLU A 501 13.55 8.03 3.99
N MET A 502 12.84 7.88 2.87
CA MET A 502 12.26 9.00 2.14
C MET A 502 11.27 9.75 3.04
N TYR A 503 11.62 10.99 3.40
CA TYR A 503 10.76 11.84 4.23
C TYR A 503 9.34 11.90 3.68
N GLY A 504 8.33 11.65 4.51
CA GLY A 504 6.93 11.65 4.06
C GLY A 504 6.42 10.31 3.53
N ALA A 505 7.26 9.27 3.47
CA ALA A 505 6.86 7.91 3.13
C ALA A 505 6.69 7.08 4.40
N LEU A 506 5.49 6.54 4.64
CA LEU A 506 5.25 5.61 5.74
C LEU A 506 5.53 4.17 5.28
N PRO A 507 6.50 3.47 5.91
CA PRO A 507 6.89 2.13 5.49
C PRO A 507 5.87 1.07 5.93
N GLU A 508 6.04 -0.14 5.40
CA GLU A 508 5.30 -1.33 5.79
C GLU A 508 5.70 -1.82 7.19
N ILE A 509 7.01 -1.87 7.45
CA ILE A 509 7.60 -2.29 8.73
C ILE A 509 8.23 -1.07 9.42
N LEU A 510 7.92 -0.91 10.70
CA LEU A 510 8.42 0.19 11.52
C LEU A 510 9.77 -0.19 12.16
N PRO A 511 10.72 0.76 12.29
CA PRO A 511 10.61 2.16 11.88
C PRO A 511 11.03 2.39 10.41
N ALA A 512 11.61 1.39 9.76
CA ALA A 512 11.99 1.38 8.34
C ALA A 512 12.22 -0.07 7.90
N GLY A 513 11.43 -0.57 6.94
CA GLY A 513 11.56 -1.91 6.38
C GLY A 513 10.34 -2.30 5.54
N GLY A 514 10.44 -3.44 4.83
CA GLY A 514 9.43 -3.86 3.86
C GLY A 514 9.34 -2.87 2.69
N CYS A 515 8.12 -2.62 2.19
CA CYS A 515 7.91 -1.52 1.24
C CYS A 515 8.26 -0.16 1.88
N THR A 516 9.06 0.66 1.18
CA THR A 516 9.41 2.04 1.60
C THR A 516 8.18 2.93 1.75
N ILE A 517 7.12 2.63 1.00
CA ILE A 517 5.80 3.21 1.18
C ILE A 517 4.72 2.14 1.11
N GLN A 518 3.79 2.15 2.06
CA GLN A 518 2.69 1.21 2.16
C GLN A 518 1.33 1.91 2.23
N ALA A 519 0.39 1.52 1.36
CA ALA A 519 -0.89 2.18 1.15
C ALA A 519 -1.85 2.06 2.32
N TRP A 520 -1.83 0.93 3.04
CA TRP A 520 -2.72 0.72 4.21
C TRP A 520 -2.49 1.76 5.31
N ASN A 521 -1.39 2.52 5.27
CA ASN A 521 -1.12 3.60 6.21
C ASN A 521 -2.12 4.76 6.06
N ALA A 522 -2.88 4.81 4.97
CA ALA A 522 -4.06 5.67 4.85
C ALA A 522 -5.07 5.42 5.98
N TYR A 523 -5.11 4.23 6.58
CA TYR A 523 -5.95 3.95 7.75
C TYR A 523 -5.66 4.86 8.96
N ALA A 524 -4.46 5.47 9.03
CA ALA A 524 -4.12 6.45 10.06
C ALA A 524 -4.92 7.76 9.97
N ILE A 525 -5.42 8.12 8.77
CA ILE A 525 -6.07 9.40 8.48
C ILE A 525 -7.25 9.65 9.43
N PRO A 526 -8.32 8.83 9.43
CA PRO A 526 -9.47 9.07 10.30
C PRO A 526 -9.10 8.94 11.78
N LEU A 527 -8.13 8.09 12.15
CA LEU A 527 -7.73 7.91 13.55
C LEU A 527 -7.17 9.21 14.13
N ILE A 528 -6.24 9.85 13.41
CA ILE A 528 -5.55 11.05 13.89
C ILE A 528 -6.43 12.29 13.73
N GLU A 529 -7.20 12.40 12.64
CA GLU A 529 -8.10 13.55 12.44
C GLU A 529 -9.25 13.57 13.47
N HIS A 530 -9.77 12.40 13.88
CA HIS A 530 -10.76 12.33 14.97
C HIS A 530 -10.17 12.73 16.32
N MET A 531 -8.93 12.34 16.64
CA MET A 531 -8.27 12.75 17.89
C MET A 531 -8.05 14.26 17.97
N ASN A 532 -7.77 14.90 16.83
CA ASN A 532 -7.55 16.34 16.74
C ASN A 532 -8.86 17.14 16.64
N SER A 533 -10.00 16.48 16.44
CA SER A 533 -11.30 17.13 16.42
C SER A 533 -11.76 17.37 17.86
N PRO A 534 -12.17 18.60 18.24
CA PRO A 534 -12.72 18.83 19.57
C PRO A 534 -13.93 17.91 19.75
N SER A 535 -13.95 17.13 20.84
CA SER A 535 -15.09 16.25 21.13
C SER A 535 -16.38 17.05 21.02
N PRO A 536 -17.43 16.55 20.34
CA PRO A 536 -18.73 17.17 20.44
C PRO A 536 -19.08 17.22 21.93
N ALA A 537 -19.31 18.43 22.44
CA ALA A 537 -19.71 18.64 23.82
C ALA A 537 -20.90 17.71 24.13
N CYS A 538 -20.70 16.77 25.05
CA CYS A 538 -21.76 15.91 25.57
C CYS A 538 -22.86 16.71 26.25
#